data_AF-A0A392MYE5-F1
#
_entry.id   AF-A0A392MYE5-F1
#
_cell.length_a   1.000
_cell.length_b   1.000
_cell.length_c   1.000
_cell.angle_alpha   90.00
_cell.angle_beta   90.00
_cell.angle_gamma   90.00
#
_symmetry.space_group_name_H-M   'P 1'
#
loop_
_entity.id
_entity.type
_entity.pdbx_description
1 polymer ?
#
loop_
_entity_poly.entity_id
_entity_poly.type
_entity_poly.pdbx_seq_one_letter_code
_entity_poly.pdbx_strand_id
1 'polypeptide(L)'
;MEVKDLKAKSDSQLVTNQVSGEFQEKDPQLVKYLEGVQSLAKFFNSFELIYVPREQNARAGLLSKLASTKKPGSHRTFIQETISTPSIDVAQSMMVVEEEDWRSPIIQYLQKDDLPKEREEAFKIRKMAAWYSMVGGKLYKRGFSTPMLLC
;
A
#
# COMPACT_ATOMS: atom_id res chain seq x y z
N MET A 1 -1.41 5.31 -10.93
CA MET A 1 -0.11 5.08 -11.60
C MET A 1 0.06 3.58 -11.71
N GLU A 2 0.01 2.99 -12.91
CA GLU A 2 0.23 1.55 -13.08
C GLU A 2 1.72 1.31 -13.36
N VAL A 3 2.38 0.57 -12.47
CA VAL A 3 3.75 0.09 -12.71
C VAL A 3 3.65 -1.12 -13.62
N LYS A 4 4.20 -1.02 -14.84
CA LYS A 4 4.16 -2.10 -15.84
C LYS A 4 5.36 -3.04 -15.75
N ASP A 5 6.51 -2.53 -15.35
CA ASP A 5 7.78 -3.24 -15.30
C ASP A 5 8.40 -3.10 -13.92
N LEU A 6 8.71 -4.22 -13.27
CA LEU A 6 9.21 -4.26 -11.89
C LEU A 6 10.58 -4.96 -11.82
N LYS A 7 11.59 -4.23 -11.35
CA LYS A 7 12.90 -4.77 -10.97
C LYS A 7 13.07 -4.77 -9.45
N ALA A 8 12.97 -5.94 -8.84
CA ALA A 8 13.14 -6.14 -7.42
C ALA A 8 14.59 -6.51 -7.07
N LYS A 9 15.04 -6.10 -5.88
CA LYS A 9 16.40 -6.36 -5.37
C LYS A 9 16.31 -7.11 -4.04
N SER A 10 17.12 -8.16 -3.89
CA SER A 10 17.20 -8.95 -2.65
C SER A 10 18.65 -9.29 -2.33
N ASP A 11 18.99 -9.34 -1.06
CA ASP A 11 20.28 -9.85 -0.55
C ASP A 11 20.23 -11.35 -0.20
N SER A 12 19.10 -12.02 -0.45
CA SER A 12 18.97 -13.47 -0.32
C SER A 12 19.16 -14.16 -1.67
N GLN A 13 20.33 -14.77 -1.84
CA GLN A 13 20.67 -15.55 -3.04
C GLN A 13 19.76 -16.78 -3.20
N LEU A 14 19.32 -17.37 -2.10
CA LEU A 14 18.38 -18.49 -2.11
C LEU A 14 17.06 -18.08 -2.78
N VAL A 15 16.47 -16.97 -2.32
CA VAL A 15 15.18 -16.49 -2.82
C VAL A 15 15.28 -16.05 -4.28
N THR A 16 16.37 -15.37 -4.67
CA THR A 16 16.56 -14.95 -6.06
C THR A 16 16.59 -16.14 -7.01
N ASN A 17 17.29 -17.21 -6.61
CA ASN A 17 17.44 -18.40 -7.45
C ASN A 17 16.19 -19.29 -7.48
N GLN A 18 15.40 -19.29 -6.41
CA GLN A 18 14.12 -19.99 -6.37
C GLN A 18 13.08 -19.29 -7.27
N VAL A 19 13.04 -17.97 -7.24
CA VAL A 19 12.12 -17.17 -8.05
C VAL A 19 12.51 -17.19 -9.53
N SER A 20 13.81 -17.24 -9.85
CA SER A 20 14.27 -17.41 -11.24
C SER A 20 14.06 -18.84 -11.78
N GLY A 21 13.72 -19.79 -10.92
CA GLY A 21 13.52 -21.20 -11.27
C GLY A 21 14.82 -22.00 -11.39
N GLU A 22 15.97 -21.42 -11.05
CA GLU A 22 17.25 -22.12 -11.01
C GLU A 22 17.28 -23.16 -9.88
N PHE A 23 16.66 -22.85 -8.73
CA PHE A 23 16.64 -23.70 -7.54
C PHE A 23 15.23 -24.25 -7.30
N GLN A 24 15.14 -25.56 -7.04
CA GLN A 24 13.89 -26.20 -6.62
C GLN A 24 13.66 -26.01 -5.11
N GLU A 25 12.45 -25.64 -4.73
CA GLU A 25 12.01 -25.60 -3.33
C GLU A 25 11.33 -26.91 -2.95
N LYS A 26 11.69 -27.47 -1.80
CA LYS A 26 11.15 -28.72 -1.25
C LYS A 26 10.36 -28.52 0.03
N ASP A 27 10.54 -27.37 0.68
CA ASP A 27 9.80 -27.00 1.87
C ASP A 27 8.36 -26.60 1.49
N PRO A 28 7.32 -27.29 2.01
CA PRO A 28 5.92 -27.01 1.66
C PRO A 28 5.48 -25.58 1.98
N GLN A 29 6.09 -24.94 2.97
CA GLN A 29 5.79 -23.57 3.35
C GLN A 29 6.39 -22.58 2.34
N LEU A 30 7.64 -22.79 1.94
CA LEU A 30 8.32 -21.94 0.96
C LEU A 30 7.75 -22.12 -0.45
N VAL A 31 7.25 -23.30 -0.81
CA VAL A 31 6.49 -23.51 -2.06
C VAL A 31 5.28 -22.57 -2.13
N LYS A 32 4.49 -22.44 -1.04
CA LYS A 32 3.36 -21.50 -1.00
C LYS A 32 3.79 -20.04 -1.21
N TYR A 33 4.92 -19.63 -0.62
CA TYR A 33 5.46 -18.28 -0.84
C TYR A 33 5.90 -18.08 -2.29
N LEU A 34 6.54 -19.08 -2.90
CA LEU A 34 6.97 -19.04 -4.29
C LEU A 34 5.77 -18.90 -5.24
N GLU A 35 4.70 -19.68 -5.01
CA GLU A 35 3.45 -19.57 -5.75
C GLU A 35 2.82 -18.17 -5.62
N GLY A 36 2.86 -17.59 -4.42
CA GLY A 36 2.40 -16.21 -4.18
C GLY A 36 3.22 -15.16 -4.92
N VAL A 37 4.54 -15.31 -4.99
CA VAL A 37 5.41 -14.41 -5.77
C VAL A 37 5.12 -14.56 -7.27
N GLN A 38 4.94 -15.79 -7.76
CA GLN A 38 4.61 -16.05 -9.16
C GLN A 38 3.23 -15.51 -9.55
N SER A 39 2.23 -15.59 -8.67
CA SER A 39 0.91 -15.01 -8.93
C SER A 39 0.98 -13.49 -9.00
N LEU A 40 1.77 -12.85 -8.12
CA LEU A 40 1.99 -11.41 -8.12
C LEU A 40 2.79 -10.93 -9.34
N ALA A 41 3.78 -11.71 -9.78
CA ALA A 41 4.59 -11.38 -10.94
C ALA A 41 3.75 -11.28 -12.23
N LYS A 42 2.64 -12.02 -12.33
CA LYS A 42 1.72 -11.99 -13.50
C LYS A 42 1.00 -10.65 -13.69
N PHE A 43 0.93 -9.80 -12.66
CA PHE A 43 0.34 -8.46 -12.79
C PHE A 43 1.28 -7.47 -13.48
N PHE A 44 2.56 -7.81 -13.65
CA PHE A 44 3.54 -6.98 -14.35
C PHE A 44 3.81 -7.56 -15.74
N ASN A 45 4.11 -6.69 -16.71
CA ASN A 45 4.56 -7.11 -18.04
C ASN A 45 5.97 -7.71 -17.97
N SER A 46 6.83 -7.15 -17.13
CA SER A 46 8.14 -7.71 -16.81
C SER A 46 8.41 -7.68 -15.31
N PHE A 47 8.96 -8.79 -14.81
CA PHE A 47 9.37 -8.93 -13.43
C PHE A 47 10.75 -9.57 -13.37
N GLU A 48 11.69 -8.90 -12.72
CA GLU A 48 13.06 -9.37 -12.54
C GLU A 48 13.45 -9.23 -11.06
N LEU A 49 13.90 -10.34 -10.45
CA LEU A 49 14.43 -10.34 -9.09
C LEU A 49 15.95 -10.55 -9.14
N ILE A 50 16.71 -9.51 -8.78
CA ILE A 50 18.18 -9.57 -8.79
C ILE A 50 18.78 -9.67 -7.40
N TYR A 51 19.83 -10.48 -7.29
CA TYR A 51 20.68 -10.51 -6.12
C TYR A 51 21.52 -9.24 -6.05
N VAL A 52 21.60 -8.64 -4.86
CA VAL A 52 22.50 -7.52 -4.55
C VAL A 52 23.23 -7.77 -3.23
N PRO A 53 24.49 -7.33 -3.08
CA PRO A 53 25.19 -7.36 -1.81
C PRO A 53 24.41 -6.63 -0.70
N ARG A 54 24.60 -7.07 0.55
CA ARG A 54 23.85 -6.55 1.70
C ARG A 54 24.01 -5.05 1.90
N GLU A 55 25.17 -4.51 1.55
CA GLU A 55 25.49 -3.08 1.59
C GLU A 55 24.57 -2.28 0.64
N GLN A 56 24.18 -2.88 -0.49
CA GLN A 56 23.27 -2.29 -1.47
C GLN A 56 21.79 -2.49 -1.11
N ASN A 57 21.48 -3.42 -0.20
CA ASN A 57 20.14 -3.62 0.37
C ASN A 57 19.99 -3.01 1.77
N ALA A 58 20.89 -2.09 2.17
CA ALA A 58 20.96 -1.57 3.53
C ALA A 58 19.62 -0.96 4.01
N ARG A 59 18.89 -0.27 3.14
CA ARG A 59 17.59 0.34 3.49
C ARG A 59 16.54 -0.71 3.85
N ALA A 60 16.39 -1.76 3.05
CA ALA A 60 15.46 -2.85 3.36
C ALA A 60 15.90 -3.62 4.60
N GLY A 61 17.21 -3.82 4.78
CA GLY A 61 17.78 -4.43 5.98
C GLY A 61 17.50 -3.62 7.25
N LEU A 62 17.54 -2.28 7.20
CA LEU A 62 17.15 -1.41 8.32
C LEU A 62 15.67 -1.56 8.64
N LEU A 63 14.80 -1.56 7.62
CA LEU A 63 13.35 -1.75 7.81
C LEU A 63 13.03 -3.12 8.42
N SER A 64 13.65 -4.18 7.94
CA SER A 64 13.51 -5.53 8.49
C SER A 64 13.93 -5.57 9.97
N LYS A 65 15.07 -4.98 10.31
CA LYS A 65 15.51 -4.88 11.72
C LYS A 65 14.52 -4.11 12.58
N LEU A 66 14.00 -2.98 12.10
CA LEU A 66 12.99 -2.19 12.82
C LEU A 66 11.72 -3.03 13.07
N ALA A 67 11.27 -3.80 12.09
CA ALA A 67 10.11 -4.66 12.22
C ALA A 67 10.34 -5.83 13.20
N SER A 68 11.56 -6.35 13.30
CA SER A 68 11.90 -7.44 14.22
C SER A 68 12.18 -6.98 15.66
N THR A 69 12.70 -5.76 15.86
CA THR A 69 13.00 -5.26 17.20
C THR A 69 11.77 -4.67 17.87
N LYS A 70 11.10 -5.45 18.71
CA LYS A 70 10.07 -4.94 19.63
C LYS A 70 10.71 -4.03 20.66
N LYS A 71 10.47 -2.72 20.62
CA LYS A 71 10.70 -1.84 21.78
C LYS A 71 9.34 -1.47 22.38
N PRO A 72 8.96 -2.05 23.53
CA PRO A 72 7.84 -1.54 24.31
C PRO A 72 8.16 -0.09 24.69
N GLY A 73 7.36 0.86 24.22
CA GLY A 73 7.44 2.26 24.64
C GLY A 73 8.36 3.21 23.86
N SER A 74 8.97 2.80 22.74
CA SER A 74 9.81 3.70 21.94
C SER A 74 9.25 3.89 20.52
N HIS A 75 8.94 5.16 20.20
CA HIS A 75 8.52 5.73 18.92
C HIS A 75 6.99 5.77 18.66
N ARG A 76 6.38 6.92 18.97
CA ARG A 76 4.99 7.31 18.66
C ARG A 76 4.73 7.59 17.17
N THR A 77 5.72 7.43 16.29
CA THR A 77 5.65 7.88 14.89
C THR A 77 5.57 6.76 13.85
N PHE A 78 5.62 5.48 14.26
CA PHE A 78 5.59 4.35 13.33
C PHE A 78 4.57 3.31 13.80
N ILE A 79 3.72 2.87 12.87
CA ILE A 79 2.77 1.78 13.10
C ILE A 79 3.51 0.47 12.82
N GLN A 80 3.57 -0.41 13.82
CA GLN A 80 4.16 -1.74 13.70
C GLN A 80 3.08 -2.77 14.01
N GLU A 81 2.76 -3.60 13.03
CA GLU A 81 1.86 -4.75 13.20
C GLU A 81 2.70 -6.02 13.40
N THR A 82 2.37 -6.80 14.42
CA THR A 82 2.96 -8.13 14.62
C THR A 82 1.95 -9.17 14.18
N ILE A 83 2.24 -9.87 13.09
CA ILE A 83 1.42 -10.98 12.62
C ILE A 83 1.77 -12.23 13.44
N SER A 84 0.77 -12.88 14.04
CA SER A 84 0.94 -14.05 14.90
C SER A 84 0.96 -15.38 14.14
N THR A 85 0.46 -15.40 12.91
CA THR A 85 0.41 -16.57 12.02
C THR A 85 1.18 -16.31 10.73
N PRO A 86 1.66 -17.35 10.02
CA PRO A 86 2.31 -17.17 8.73
C PRO A 86 1.37 -16.46 7.73
N SER A 87 1.90 -15.47 7.00
CA SER A 87 1.11 -14.67 6.05
C SER A 87 0.59 -15.45 4.83
N ILE A 88 0.94 -16.74 4.73
CA ILE A 88 0.51 -17.67 3.66
C ILE A 88 -0.82 -18.38 3.94
N ASP A 89 -1.28 -18.43 5.18
CA ASP A 89 -2.51 -19.14 5.55
C ASP A 89 -3.74 -18.22 5.58
N VAL A 90 -3.52 -16.91 5.48
CA VAL A 90 -4.58 -15.91 5.34
C VAL A 90 -4.77 -15.67 3.85
N ALA A 91 -5.98 -15.94 3.33
CA ALA A 91 -6.36 -15.59 1.98
C ALA A 91 -5.89 -14.16 1.68
N GLN A 92 -5.06 -14.00 0.64
CA GLN A 92 -4.43 -12.74 0.25
C GLN A 92 -5.46 -11.59 0.24
N SER A 93 -5.58 -10.88 1.35
CA SER A 93 -6.03 -9.50 1.37
C SER A 93 -4.79 -8.63 1.26
N MET A 94 -4.09 -8.77 0.13
CA MET A 94 -3.16 -7.74 -0.35
C MET A 94 -3.94 -6.77 -1.24
N MET A 95 -5.11 -6.34 -0.76
CA MET A 95 -5.56 -5.01 -1.11
C MET A 95 -4.78 -4.07 -0.20
N VAL A 96 -3.87 -3.28 -0.78
CA VAL A 96 -3.91 -1.87 -0.39
C VAL A 96 -5.31 -1.47 -0.83
N VAL A 97 -6.27 -1.63 0.08
CA VAL A 97 -7.51 -0.90 -0.03
C VAL A 97 -6.96 0.52 -0.02
N GLU A 98 -6.94 1.18 -1.17
CA GLU A 98 -7.24 2.60 -1.16
C GLU A 98 -8.56 2.63 -0.38
N GLU A 99 -8.49 2.74 0.95
CA GLU A 99 -9.64 3.14 1.73
C GLU A 99 -10.14 4.33 0.95
N GLU A 100 -11.33 4.18 0.33
CA GLU A 100 -11.92 5.18 -0.52
C GLU A 100 -11.69 6.51 0.18
N ASP A 101 -10.72 7.30 -0.32
CA ASP A 101 -10.28 8.48 0.39
C ASP A 101 -11.56 9.26 0.58
N TRP A 102 -11.97 9.49 1.84
CA TRP A 102 -13.27 10.06 2.15
C TRP A 102 -13.47 11.42 1.46
N ARG A 103 -12.38 12.05 0.99
CA ARG A 103 -12.37 13.23 0.14
C ARG A 103 -12.88 12.97 -1.28
N SER A 104 -12.73 11.76 -1.82
CA SER A 104 -13.05 11.41 -3.21
C SER A 104 -14.49 11.75 -3.61
N PRO A 105 -15.54 11.37 -2.84
CA PRO A 105 -16.92 11.75 -3.18
C PRO A 105 -17.13 13.27 -3.12
N ILE A 106 -16.45 13.97 -2.21
CA ILE A 106 -16.54 15.42 -2.06
C ILE A 106 -15.83 16.12 -3.23
N ILE A 107 -14.65 15.65 -3.62
CA ILE A 107 -13.88 16.19 -4.76
C ILE A 107 -14.64 15.96 -6.07
N GLN A 108 -15.19 14.76 -6.28
CA GLN A 108 -15.99 14.44 -7.46
C GLN A 108 -17.21 15.34 -7.56
N TYR A 109 -17.94 15.56 -6.47
CA TYR A 109 -19.05 16.50 -6.45
C TYR A 109 -18.61 17.94 -6.71
N LEU A 110 -17.56 18.44 -6.02
CA LEU A 110 -17.11 19.83 -6.17
C LEU A 110 -16.47 20.14 -7.54
N GLN A 111 -15.92 19.14 -8.24
CA GLN A 111 -15.27 19.33 -9.55
C GLN A 111 -16.16 18.95 -10.75
N LYS A 112 -16.95 17.89 -10.62
CA LYS A 112 -17.69 17.27 -11.73
C LYS A 112 -19.21 17.31 -11.55
N ASP A 113 -19.70 17.83 -10.42
CA ASP A 113 -21.11 17.78 -10.00
C ASP A 113 -21.68 16.35 -9.99
N ASP A 114 -20.81 15.37 -9.74
CA ASP A 114 -21.16 13.96 -9.74
C ASP A 114 -21.68 13.54 -8.36
N LEU A 115 -22.87 12.95 -8.33
CA LEU A 115 -23.55 12.51 -7.12
C LEU A 115 -24.13 11.10 -7.32
N PRO A 116 -24.15 10.26 -6.26
CA PRO A 116 -24.84 8.99 -6.30
C PRO A 116 -26.32 9.14 -6.68
N LYS A 117 -26.88 8.13 -7.32
CA LYS A 117 -28.32 8.07 -7.65
C LYS A 117 -29.19 7.95 -6.39
N GLU A 118 -28.63 7.42 -5.31
CA GLU A 118 -29.32 7.29 -4.05
C GLU A 118 -29.45 8.65 -3.35
N ARG A 119 -30.70 9.01 -3.03
CA ARG A 119 -31.04 10.34 -2.49
C ARG A 119 -30.39 10.63 -1.14
N GLU A 120 -30.28 9.62 -0.27
CA GLU A 120 -29.68 9.80 1.06
C GLU A 120 -28.18 10.02 1.00
N GLU A 121 -27.47 9.26 0.16
CA GLU A 121 -26.04 9.40 -0.04
C GLU A 121 -25.69 10.74 -0.70
N ALA A 122 -26.43 11.12 -1.74
CA ALA A 122 -26.27 12.42 -2.38
C ALA A 122 -26.49 13.58 -1.39
N PHE A 123 -27.47 13.45 -0.48
CA PHE A 123 -27.71 14.45 0.56
C PHE A 123 -26.55 14.52 1.57
N LYS A 124 -26.00 13.38 2.00
CA LYS A 124 -24.84 13.33 2.89
C LYS A 124 -23.63 14.03 2.26
N ILE A 125 -23.32 13.72 1.00
CA ILE A 125 -22.20 14.32 0.27
C ILE A 125 -22.39 15.83 0.13
N ARG A 126 -23.59 16.29 -0.24
CA ARG A 126 -23.91 17.74 -0.32
C ARG A 126 -23.69 18.47 1.00
N LYS A 127 -24.18 17.89 2.10
CA LYS A 127 -24.02 18.47 3.45
C LYS A 127 -22.56 18.53 3.87
N MET A 128 -21.78 17.50 3.56
CA MET A 128 -20.34 17.47 3.84
C MET A 128 -19.58 18.47 2.98
N ALA A 129 -19.83 18.51 1.67
CA ALA A 129 -19.15 19.38 0.71
C ALA A 129 -19.33 20.87 1.00
N ALA A 130 -20.41 21.27 1.68
CA ALA A 130 -20.62 22.66 2.11
C ALA A 130 -19.48 23.22 2.99
N TRP A 131 -18.76 22.33 3.70
CA TRP A 131 -17.63 22.67 4.56
C TRP A 131 -16.29 22.73 3.81
N TYR A 132 -16.26 22.47 2.50
CA TYR A 132 -15.02 22.38 1.73
C TYR A 132 -15.04 23.24 0.46
N SER A 133 -13.86 23.53 -0.06
CA SER A 133 -13.65 24.27 -1.31
C SER A 133 -12.42 23.74 -2.04
N MET A 134 -12.48 23.75 -3.38
CA MET A 134 -11.32 23.46 -4.23
C MET A 134 -10.57 24.75 -4.55
N VAL A 135 -9.26 24.77 -4.28
CA VAL A 135 -8.37 25.89 -4.64
C VAL A 135 -7.09 25.32 -5.25
N GLY A 136 -6.79 25.69 -6.50
CA GLY A 136 -5.59 25.22 -7.19
C GLY A 136 -5.49 23.68 -7.30
N GLY A 137 -6.62 23.00 -7.49
CA GLY A 137 -6.68 21.54 -7.59
C GLY A 137 -6.56 20.78 -6.25
N LYS A 138 -6.51 21.49 -5.12
CA LYS A 138 -6.45 20.88 -3.77
C LYS A 138 -7.72 21.18 -2.98
N LEU A 139 -8.12 20.23 -2.13
CA LEU A 139 -9.28 20.36 -1.25
C LEU A 139 -8.89 21.09 0.04
N TYR A 140 -9.68 22.08 0.42
CA TYR A 140 -9.51 22.82 1.66
C TYR A 140 -10.78 22.83 2.48
N LYS A 141 -10.64 22.76 3.81
CA LYS A 141 -11.74 22.92 4.77
C LYS A 141 -11.97 24.40 5.07
N ARG A 142 -13.24 24.82 5.00
CA ARG A 142 -13.70 26.16 5.34
C ARG A 142 -13.71 26.33 6.86
N GLY A 143 -12.99 27.33 7.35
CA GLY A 143 -13.11 27.84 8.71
C GLY A 143 -14.19 28.92 8.79
N PHE A 144 -14.89 29.02 9.91
CA PHE A 144 -15.90 30.09 10.11
C PHE A 144 -15.25 31.48 10.24
N SER A 145 -14.03 31.53 10.78
CA SER A 145 -13.24 32.76 10.98
C SER A 145 -11.72 32.54 10.83
N THR A 146 -11.30 31.34 10.40
CA THR A 146 -9.89 30.94 10.24
C THR A 146 -9.52 30.77 8.77
N PRO A 147 -8.23 30.95 8.42
CA PRO A 147 -7.76 30.65 7.07
C PRO A 147 -8.05 29.19 6.71
N MET A 148 -8.33 28.97 5.42
CA MET A 148 -8.67 27.65 4.90
C MET A 148 -7.54 26.64 5.14
N LEU A 149 -7.87 25.47 5.71
CA LEU A 149 -6.91 24.42 6.02
C LEU A 149 -6.85 23.40 4.90
N LEU A 150 -5.64 23.07 4.44
CA LEU A 150 -5.43 22.04 3.43
C LEU A 150 -5.83 20.68 4.01
N CYS A 151 -6.69 19.94 3.30
CA CYS A 151 -7.14 18.61 3.72
C CYS A 151 -6.11 17.54 3.39
#